data_AF-A0A4R7RPC2-F1
#
_entry.id   AF-A0A4R7RPC2-F1
#
_cell.length_a   1.000
_cell.length_b   1.000
_cell.length_c   1.000
_cell.angle_alpha   90.00
_cell.angle_beta   90.00
_cell.angle_gamma   90.00
#
_symmetry.space_group_name_H-M   'P 1'
#
loop_
_entity.id
_entity.type
_entity.pdbx_description
1 polymer ?
#
loop_
_entity_poly.entity_id
_entity_poly.type
_entity_poly.pdbx_seq_one_letter_code
_entity_poly.pdbx_strand_id
1 'polypeptide(L)'
;MTDGQYLLLLFVALYLIECVRWLPPRSQMLTGSGSHWRGHRPFQPITLGGRSPALLSFLPPLQVHLVTLPWQLIPAAEGLEVNLDDRHPHLLPWEEVKPRVEGRTLHLSPRLPVRCLSEAHALQAQQQVQQWMTFSQEEREASFLASAHQSLQAGPITDLAASLSSRTRALRHLGSFIFVWTFMVIVALYRWLGEGVAVLWAAGALLLWQLTQAILFYRRSQGIPWRFWKTLAIALLPQQAMRAADHFADAAVSLPSHPLAPRALLGDAAWRLLAKRYWKQARYRSGSTAVLQSRILEDYLEKEGYPVSEIDAPPAPQLGSVSYCPSCQAQFQAGAALCKDCGGVELRPF
;
A
#
# COMPACT_ATOMS: atom_id res chain seq x y z
N MET A 1 1.90 21.97 -33.47
CA MET A 1 2.53 20.74 -32.96
C MET A 1 2.65 19.77 -34.12
N THR A 2 3.77 19.08 -34.27
CA THR A 2 3.92 18.02 -35.29
C THR A 2 3.30 16.71 -34.80
N ASP A 3 2.96 15.79 -35.71
CA ASP A 3 2.40 14.48 -35.36
C ASP A 3 3.30 13.70 -34.39
N GLY A 4 4.62 13.82 -34.54
CA GLY A 4 5.60 13.25 -33.60
C GLY A 4 5.51 13.80 -32.18
N GLN A 5 5.17 15.08 -32.00
CA GLN A 5 4.98 15.68 -30.68
C GLN A 5 3.71 15.15 -29.99
N TYR A 6 2.63 14.94 -30.74
CA TYR A 6 1.41 14.32 -30.20
C TYR A 6 1.65 12.88 -29.78
N LEU A 7 2.38 12.11 -30.58
CA LEU A 7 2.73 10.73 -30.25
C LEU A 7 3.59 10.67 -28.97
N LEU A 8 4.58 11.56 -28.83
CA LEU A 8 5.40 11.65 -27.62
C LEU A 8 4.55 12.01 -26.39
N LEU A 9 3.66 13.00 -26.51
CA LEU A 9 2.76 13.40 -25.43
C LEU A 9 1.83 12.25 -25.02
N LEU A 10 1.32 11.49 -25.98
CA LEU A 10 0.54 10.29 -25.71
C LEU A 10 1.35 9.24 -24.93
N PHE A 11 2.60 8.97 -25.31
CA PHE A 11 3.45 8.04 -24.56
C PHE A 11 3.78 8.53 -23.14
N VAL A 12 4.00 9.84 -22.95
CA VAL A 12 4.16 10.42 -21.62
C VAL A 12 2.88 10.22 -20.80
N ALA A 13 1.70 10.52 -21.35
CA ALA A 13 0.44 10.36 -20.65
C ALA A 13 0.19 8.90 -20.25
N LEU A 14 0.40 7.95 -21.17
CA LEU A 14 0.26 6.52 -20.90
C LEU A 14 1.26 6.05 -19.83
N TYR A 15 2.51 6.52 -19.87
CA TYR A 15 3.51 6.21 -18.85
C TYR A 15 3.12 6.76 -17.46
N LEU A 16 2.59 7.99 -17.39
CA LEU A 16 2.12 8.58 -16.14
C LEU A 16 0.91 7.82 -15.57
N ILE A 17 0.00 7.34 -16.42
CA ILE A 17 -1.12 6.48 -16.00
C ILE A 17 -0.59 5.18 -15.36
N GLU A 18 0.43 4.55 -15.96
CA GLU A 18 1.07 3.35 -15.38
C GLU A 18 1.84 3.64 -14.08
N CYS A 19 2.14 4.91 -13.79
CA CYS A 19 2.72 5.34 -12.51
C CYS A 19 1.69 5.39 -11.37
N VAL A 20 0.40 5.44 -11.68
CA VAL A 20 -0.66 5.52 -10.68
C VAL A 20 -1.15 4.12 -10.30
N ARG A 21 -1.12 3.81 -9.01
CA ARG A 21 -1.66 2.58 -8.43
C ARG A 21 -2.89 2.88 -7.60
N TRP A 22 -3.98 2.19 -7.87
CA TRP A 22 -5.20 2.32 -7.10
C TRP A 22 -5.19 1.33 -5.94
N LEU A 23 -4.90 1.80 -4.74
CA LEU A 23 -4.73 0.99 -3.54
C LEU A 23 -5.89 1.21 -2.53
N PRO A 24 -6.12 0.31 -1.58
CA PRO A 24 -7.07 0.58 -0.49
C PRO A 24 -6.66 1.84 0.31
N PRO A 25 -7.59 2.69 0.79
CA PRO A 25 -7.30 4.00 1.37
C PRO A 25 -6.35 4.00 2.59
N ARG A 26 -6.37 2.93 3.38
CA ARG A 26 -5.52 2.78 4.59
C ARG A 26 -4.25 1.97 4.34
N SER A 27 -4.03 1.53 3.11
CA SER A 27 -2.80 0.82 2.77
C SER A 27 -1.58 1.72 2.91
N GLN A 28 -0.43 1.09 3.11
CA GLN A 28 0.86 1.75 3.13
C GLN A 28 1.71 1.13 2.02
N MET A 29 2.10 1.96 1.05
CA MET A 29 2.99 1.56 -0.03
C MET A 29 4.43 1.76 0.42
N LEU A 30 5.25 0.72 0.29
CA LEU A 30 6.68 0.79 0.54
C LEU A 30 7.38 0.81 -0.81
N THR A 31 8.29 1.73 -1.04
CA THR A 31 9.13 1.77 -2.24
C THR A 31 10.59 1.77 -1.85
N GLY A 32 11.42 0.97 -2.52
CA GLY A 32 12.82 0.89 -2.16
C GLY A 32 13.64 -0.13 -2.94
N SER A 33 14.93 -0.13 -2.67
CA SER A 33 15.85 -1.17 -3.14
C SER A 33 16.95 -1.39 -2.12
N GLY A 34 17.33 -2.66 -1.91
CA GLY A 34 18.32 -3.01 -0.89
C GLY A 34 17.88 -2.55 0.51
N SER A 35 18.70 -1.72 1.15
CA SER A 35 18.49 -1.18 2.49
C SER A 35 17.77 0.18 2.53
N HIS A 36 17.38 0.74 1.39
CA HIS A 36 16.75 2.06 1.32
C HIS A 36 15.30 1.95 0.90
N TRP A 37 14.40 1.86 1.89
CA TRP A 37 12.96 1.89 1.66
C TRP A 37 12.30 3.10 2.28
N ARG A 38 11.19 3.52 1.67
CA ARG A 38 10.36 4.63 2.12
C ARG A 38 8.92 4.19 2.12
N GLY A 39 8.18 4.62 3.15
CA GLY A 39 6.75 4.42 3.23
C GLY A 39 5.99 5.65 2.73
N HIS A 40 5.02 5.44 1.85
CA HIS A 40 4.09 6.46 1.39
C HIS A 40 2.64 5.97 1.53
N ARG A 41 1.73 6.91 1.81
CA ARG A 41 0.28 6.63 1.84
C ARG A 41 -0.35 6.99 0.50
N PRO A 42 -1.42 6.29 0.10
CA PRO A 42 -2.29 6.74 -0.98
C PRO A 42 -2.84 8.15 -0.71
N PHE A 43 -3.11 8.89 -1.77
CA PHE A 43 -3.71 10.21 -1.72
C PHE A 43 -5.21 10.10 -1.40
N GLN A 44 -5.52 10.15 -0.11
CA GLN A 44 -6.88 9.95 0.42
C GLN A 44 -7.93 10.99 0.01
N PRO A 45 -7.63 12.27 -0.35
CA PRO A 45 -8.66 13.20 -0.80
C PRO A 45 -9.42 12.74 -2.06
N ILE A 46 -8.87 11.78 -2.81
CA ILE A 46 -9.51 11.17 -3.95
C ILE A 46 -9.78 9.70 -3.63
N THR A 47 -11.06 9.33 -3.52
CA THR A 47 -11.50 7.95 -3.38
C THR A 47 -12.45 7.61 -4.52
N LEU A 48 -12.09 6.64 -5.36
CA LEU A 48 -12.93 6.13 -6.44
C LEU A 48 -13.17 4.63 -6.23
N GLY A 49 -14.42 4.23 -6.00
CA GLY A 49 -14.78 2.83 -5.79
C GLY A 49 -14.01 2.17 -4.62
N GLY A 50 -13.81 2.90 -3.52
CA GLY A 50 -13.05 2.41 -2.36
C GLY A 50 -11.55 2.26 -2.60
N ARG A 51 -10.99 2.98 -3.58
CA ARG A 51 -9.56 3.00 -3.88
C ARG A 51 -9.05 4.43 -3.90
N SER A 52 -7.83 4.62 -3.40
CA SER A 52 -7.11 5.88 -3.46
C SER A 52 -5.88 5.73 -4.35
N PRO A 53 -5.55 6.75 -5.16
CA PRO A 53 -4.38 6.71 -6.01
C PRO A 53 -3.12 6.85 -5.15
N ALA A 54 -2.15 5.99 -5.38
CA ALA A 54 -0.80 6.07 -4.85
C ALA A 54 0.14 6.19 -6.06
N LEU A 55 1.05 7.14 -5.97
CA LEU A 55 1.97 7.42 -7.06
C LEU A 55 3.27 6.64 -6.85
N LEU A 56 3.62 5.81 -7.82
CA LEU A 56 4.94 5.21 -7.92
C LEU A 56 5.94 6.23 -8.47
N SER A 57 7.23 6.00 -8.21
CA SER A 57 8.31 6.86 -8.73
C SER A 57 8.14 7.10 -10.22
N PHE A 58 8.10 8.38 -10.61
CA PHE A 58 7.98 8.82 -12.00
C PHE A 58 9.22 8.46 -12.81
N LEU A 59 10.40 8.51 -12.19
CA LEU A 59 11.63 8.02 -12.81
C LEU A 59 11.57 6.49 -12.91
N PRO A 60 12.20 5.90 -13.95
CA PRO A 60 12.06 4.49 -14.22
C PRO A 60 12.42 3.64 -12.99
N PRO A 61 11.69 2.53 -12.79
CA PRO A 61 11.58 1.90 -11.49
C PRO A 61 12.86 1.14 -11.14
N LEU A 62 13.87 1.83 -10.62
CA LEU A 62 15.00 1.19 -9.94
C LEU A 62 14.58 0.63 -8.57
N GLN A 63 13.41 1.03 -8.09
CA GLN A 63 12.81 0.63 -6.82
C GLN A 63 11.80 -0.51 -7.05
N VAL A 64 11.74 -1.44 -6.10
CA VAL A 64 10.59 -2.34 -5.91
C VAL A 64 9.53 -1.57 -5.14
N HIS A 65 8.28 -1.97 -5.28
CA HIS A 65 7.23 -1.54 -4.37
C HIS A 65 6.52 -2.74 -3.72
N LEU A 66 6.01 -2.51 -2.51
CA LEU A 66 5.21 -3.44 -1.72
C LEU A 66 4.00 -2.69 -1.16
N VAL A 67 2.93 -3.42 -0.86
CA VAL A 67 1.74 -2.85 -0.24
C VAL A 67 1.43 -3.62 1.03
N THR A 68 1.32 -2.88 2.13
CA THR A 68 0.90 -3.39 3.44
C THR A 68 -0.47 -2.80 3.79
N LEU A 69 -1.21 -3.47 4.66
CA LEU A 69 -2.57 -3.07 5.00
C LEU A 69 -2.78 -3.26 6.51
N PRO A 70 -3.28 -2.25 7.23
CA PRO A 70 -3.64 -2.44 8.63
C PRO A 70 -4.85 -3.36 8.75
N TRP A 71 -5.16 -3.79 9.96
CA TRP A 71 -6.34 -4.62 10.21
C TRP A 71 -7.61 -3.87 9.81
N GLN A 72 -8.32 -4.43 8.82
CA GLN A 72 -9.58 -3.88 8.34
C GLN A 72 -10.79 -4.54 9.01
N LEU A 73 -10.64 -5.76 9.50
CA LEU A 73 -11.71 -6.59 10.04
C LEU A 73 -11.29 -7.04 11.44
N ILE A 74 -12.07 -6.68 12.46
CA ILE A 74 -11.76 -7.01 13.84
C ILE A 74 -13.05 -7.48 14.52
N PRO A 75 -13.07 -8.66 15.14
CA PRO A 75 -14.27 -9.15 15.79
C PRO A 75 -14.55 -8.37 17.08
N ALA A 76 -15.80 -7.99 17.29
CA ALA A 76 -16.32 -7.41 18.52
C ALA A 76 -17.48 -8.27 19.05
N ALA A 77 -17.83 -8.07 20.32
CA ALA A 77 -18.92 -8.80 20.96
C ALA A 77 -20.25 -8.65 20.20
N GLU A 78 -20.60 -7.41 19.85
CA GLU A 78 -21.87 -7.06 19.20
C GLU A 78 -21.85 -7.25 17.66
N GLY A 79 -20.67 -7.38 17.05
CA GLY A 79 -20.56 -7.40 15.59
C GLY A 79 -19.13 -7.48 15.07
N LEU A 80 -18.97 -7.22 13.78
CA LEU A 80 -17.69 -7.09 13.11
C LEU A 80 -17.34 -5.61 12.95
N GLU A 81 -16.24 -5.17 13.55
CA GLU A 81 -15.72 -3.81 13.35
C GLU A 81 -14.96 -3.75 12.02
N VAL A 82 -15.40 -2.86 11.13
CA VAL A 82 -14.87 -2.68 9.78
C VAL A 82 -14.21 -1.31 9.65
N ASN A 83 -12.92 -1.35 9.37
CA ASN A 83 -12.00 -0.25 9.49
C ASN A 83 -11.58 0.28 8.10
N LEU A 84 -12.53 0.90 7.38
CA LEU A 84 -12.37 1.34 5.99
C LEU A 84 -11.57 2.64 5.82
N ASP A 85 -11.74 3.58 6.76
CA ASP A 85 -11.09 4.88 6.76
C ASP A 85 -10.45 5.20 8.12
N ASP A 86 -9.76 6.34 8.17
CA ASP A 86 -9.10 6.84 9.39
C ASP A 86 -10.07 7.59 10.33
N ARG A 87 -11.34 7.76 9.97
CA ARG A 87 -12.32 8.58 10.72
C ARG A 87 -13.16 7.74 11.67
N HIS A 88 -14.09 6.92 11.16
CA HIS A 88 -14.99 6.13 12.02
C HIS A 88 -15.00 4.64 11.66
N PRO A 89 -14.74 3.74 12.62
CA PRO A 89 -14.96 2.32 12.41
C PRO A 89 -16.47 2.07 12.24
N HIS A 90 -16.83 1.16 11.35
CA HIS A 90 -18.22 0.73 11.18
C HIS A 90 -18.43 -0.58 11.93
N LEU A 91 -19.34 -0.60 12.90
CA LEU A 91 -19.74 -1.84 13.57
C LEU A 91 -20.90 -2.46 12.80
N LEU A 92 -20.68 -3.64 12.21
CA LEU A 92 -21.70 -4.40 11.50
C LEU A 92 -22.20 -5.54 12.40
N PRO A 93 -23.48 -5.56 12.83
CA PRO A 93 -24.02 -6.63 13.66
C PRO A 93 -23.81 -8.00 13.01
N TRP A 94 -23.51 -9.03 13.81
CA TRP A 94 -23.22 -10.37 13.28
C TRP A 94 -24.35 -10.95 12.41
N GLU A 95 -25.60 -10.60 12.71
CA GLU A 95 -26.80 -11.01 11.94
C GLU A 95 -26.83 -10.44 10.51
N GLU A 96 -26.20 -9.28 10.30
CA GLU A 96 -26.14 -8.62 8.99
C GLU A 96 -24.94 -9.07 8.14
N VAL A 97 -23.96 -9.74 8.75
CA VAL A 97 -22.74 -10.19 8.08
C VAL A 97 -23.04 -11.33 7.12
N LYS A 98 -22.91 -11.06 5.82
CA LYS A 98 -23.11 -11.99 4.69
C LYS A 98 -21.89 -11.93 3.76
N PRO A 99 -20.76 -12.58 4.13
CA PRO A 99 -19.49 -12.37 3.47
C PRO A 99 -19.47 -13.05 2.09
N ARG A 100 -19.27 -12.25 1.04
CA ARG A 100 -19.19 -12.68 -0.37
C ARG A 100 -18.00 -12.02 -1.05
N VAL A 101 -17.24 -12.78 -1.85
CA VAL A 101 -16.10 -12.25 -2.61
C VAL A 101 -16.49 -12.02 -4.07
N GLU A 102 -16.06 -10.87 -4.60
CA GLU A 102 -16.12 -10.54 -6.02
C GLU A 102 -14.76 -9.95 -6.45
N GLY A 103 -13.91 -10.80 -7.03
CA GLY A 103 -12.53 -10.46 -7.36
C GLY A 103 -11.75 -10.03 -6.12
N ARG A 104 -11.31 -8.76 -6.06
CA ARG A 104 -10.54 -8.21 -4.92
C ARG A 104 -11.40 -7.50 -3.87
N THR A 105 -12.73 -7.62 -3.95
CA THR A 105 -13.65 -6.98 -3.01
C THR A 105 -14.35 -8.03 -2.17
N LEU A 106 -14.31 -7.87 -0.84
CA LEU A 106 -15.11 -8.61 0.12
C LEU A 106 -16.37 -7.81 0.46
N HIS A 107 -17.52 -8.27 0.05
CA HIS A 107 -18.81 -7.71 0.44
C HIS A 107 -19.24 -8.34 1.76
N LEU A 108 -19.28 -7.55 2.84
CA LEU A 108 -19.76 -8.02 4.16
C LEU A 108 -21.27 -7.85 4.30
N SER A 109 -21.83 -6.86 3.62
CA SER A 109 -23.27 -6.64 3.46
C SER A 109 -23.50 -5.99 2.08
N PRO A 110 -24.75 -5.84 1.61
CA PRO A 110 -25.02 -5.18 0.32
C PRO A 110 -24.46 -3.76 0.22
N ARG A 111 -24.25 -3.07 1.36
CA ARG A 111 -23.79 -1.68 1.43
C ARG A 111 -22.34 -1.52 1.90
N LEU A 112 -21.68 -2.60 2.33
CA LEU A 112 -20.35 -2.53 2.95
C LEU A 112 -19.31 -3.37 2.18
N PRO A 113 -18.80 -2.86 1.04
CA PRO A 113 -17.69 -3.47 0.32
C PRO A 113 -16.35 -3.11 0.98
N VAL A 114 -15.54 -4.13 1.26
CA VAL A 114 -14.16 -4.00 1.78
C VAL A 114 -13.19 -4.36 0.66
N ARG A 115 -12.32 -3.42 0.30
CA ARG A 115 -11.32 -3.66 -0.75
C ARG A 115 -10.08 -4.33 -0.17
N CYS A 116 -9.80 -5.53 -0.64
CA CYS A 116 -8.60 -6.30 -0.32
C CYS A 116 -7.48 -6.04 -1.33
N LEU A 117 -6.27 -6.49 -0.99
CA LEU A 117 -5.08 -6.31 -1.84
C LEU A 117 -5.13 -7.19 -3.11
N SER A 118 -5.61 -8.41 -2.94
CA SER A 118 -5.74 -9.44 -3.97
C SER A 118 -7.02 -10.24 -3.76
N GLU A 119 -7.36 -11.06 -4.76
CA GLU A 119 -8.50 -11.98 -4.66
C GLU A 119 -8.24 -13.08 -3.64
N ALA A 120 -7.02 -13.61 -3.57
CA ALA A 120 -6.61 -14.56 -2.54
C ALA A 120 -6.80 -13.99 -1.12
N HIS A 121 -6.42 -12.72 -0.91
CA HIS A 121 -6.66 -12.04 0.37
C HIS A 121 -8.16 -11.87 0.63
N ALA A 122 -8.98 -11.51 -0.36
CA ALA A 122 -10.43 -11.41 -0.18
C ALA A 122 -11.07 -12.76 0.22
N LEU A 123 -10.64 -13.86 -0.42
CA LEU A 123 -11.09 -15.22 -0.08
C LEU A 123 -10.66 -15.64 1.33
N GLN A 124 -9.42 -15.35 1.72
CA GLN A 124 -8.93 -15.61 3.08
C GLN A 124 -9.76 -14.83 4.12
N ALA A 125 -10.00 -13.55 3.87
CA ALA A 125 -10.81 -12.71 4.75
C ALA A 125 -12.28 -13.20 4.83
N GLN A 126 -12.85 -13.67 3.73
CA GLN A 126 -14.17 -14.31 3.73
C GLN A 126 -14.20 -15.55 4.62
N GLN A 127 -13.24 -16.46 4.46
CA GLN A 127 -13.14 -17.67 5.27
C GLN A 127 -12.99 -17.35 6.75
N GLN A 128 -12.15 -16.37 7.09
CA GLN A 128 -11.95 -15.91 8.46
C GLN A 128 -13.24 -15.36 9.07
N VAL A 129 -13.97 -14.51 8.34
CA VAL A 129 -15.26 -13.97 8.81
C VAL A 129 -16.30 -15.07 8.98
N GLN A 130 -16.38 -16.03 8.04
CA GLN A 130 -17.28 -17.18 8.14
C GLN A 130 -16.98 -18.04 9.38
N GLN A 131 -15.70 -18.25 9.70
CA GLN A 131 -15.30 -18.95 10.93
C GLN A 131 -15.73 -18.15 12.17
N TRP A 132 -15.46 -16.84 12.21
CA TRP A 132 -15.86 -16.00 13.34
C TRP A 132 -17.36 -16.00 13.59
N MET A 133 -18.20 -16.09 12.56
CA MET A 133 -19.66 -16.21 12.72
C MET A 133 -20.07 -17.46 13.52
N THR A 134 -19.24 -18.51 13.54
CA THR A 134 -19.51 -19.76 14.29
C THR A 134 -18.87 -19.80 15.68
N PHE A 135 -17.89 -18.92 15.92
CA PHE A 135 -17.12 -18.89 17.16
C PHE A 135 -17.82 -18.09 18.26
N SER A 136 -17.52 -18.43 19.51
CA SER A 136 -17.76 -17.57 20.68
C SER A 136 -16.88 -16.32 20.64
N GLN A 137 -17.18 -15.32 21.48
CA GLN A 137 -16.41 -14.08 21.51
C GLN A 137 -14.93 -14.32 21.85
N GLU A 138 -14.64 -15.16 22.83
CA GLU A 138 -13.27 -15.49 23.23
C GLU A 138 -12.49 -16.17 22.10
N GLU A 139 -13.11 -17.11 21.38
CA GLU A 139 -12.50 -17.80 20.23
C GLU A 139 -12.25 -16.84 19.05
N ARG A 140 -13.16 -15.88 18.81
CA ARG A 140 -12.97 -14.83 17.79
C ARG A 140 -11.77 -13.96 18.13
N GLU A 141 -11.66 -13.51 19.37
CA GLU A 141 -10.54 -12.69 19.83
C GLU A 141 -9.23 -13.46 19.74
N ALA A 142 -9.18 -14.72 20.20
CA ALA A 142 -8.00 -15.57 20.09
C ALA A 142 -7.58 -15.79 18.63
N SER A 143 -8.54 -16.06 17.74
CA SER A 143 -8.30 -16.21 16.30
C SER A 143 -7.77 -14.92 15.66
N PHE A 144 -8.34 -13.76 16.03
CA PHE A 144 -7.83 -12.46 15.60
C PHE A 144 -6.42 -12.21 16.09
N LEU A 145 -6.13 -12.42 17.38
CA LEU A 145 -4.81 -12.21 17.97
C LEU A 145 -3.74 -13.08 17.28
N ALA A 146 -4.04 -14.35 17.01
CA ALA A 146 -3.13 -15.23 16.27
C ALA A 146 -2.82 -14.68 14.87
N SER A 147 -3.85 -14.25 14.14
CA SER A 147 -3.71 -13.67 12.80
C SER A 147 -2.95 -12.34 12.82
N ALA A 148 -3.24 -11.50 13.81
CA ALA A 148 -2.62 -10.20 13.99
C ALA A 148 -1.13 -10.34 14.34
N HIS A 149 -0.76 -11.29 15.21
CA HIS A 149 0.64 -11.62 15.48
C HIS A 149 1.37 -12.07 14.21
N GLN A 150 0.77 -12.95 13.40
CA GLN A 150 1.35 -13.36 12.13
C GLN A 150 1.55 -12.17 11.18
N SER A 151 0.57 -11.26 11.11
CA SER A 151 0.65 -10.08 10.24
C SER A 151 1.72 -9.06 10.64
N LEU A 152 2.15 -9.06 11.92
CA LEU A 152 3.19 -8.19 12.46
C LEU A 152 4.60 -8.77 12.30
N GLN A 153 4.75 -10.03 11.88
CA GLN A 153 6.06 -10.65 11.68
C GLN A 153 6.81 -10.00 10.51
N ALA A 154 8.05 -9.55 10.77
CA ALA A 154 8.88 -8.90 9.77
C ALA A 154 9.37 -9.86 8.66
N GLY A 155 9.68 -11.11 9.00
CA GLY A 155 10.32 -12.08 8.11
C GLY A 155 9.65 -12.23 6.74
N PRO A 156 8.33 -12.55 6.68
CA PRO A 156 7.64 -12.74 5.40
C PRO A 156 7.73 -11.53 4.46
N ILE A 157 7.59 -10.30 4.99
CA ILE A 157 7.61 -9.09 4.15
C ILE A 157 9.03 -8.70 3.74
N THR A 158 10.04 -8.94 4.59
CA THR A 158 11.46 -8.70 4.24
C THR A 158 11.97 -9.69 3.22
N ASP A 159 11.60 -10.97 3.34
CA ASP A 159 11.97 -12.01 2.40
C ASP A 159 11.32 -11.79 1.04
N LEU A 160 10.05 -11.37 1.04
CA LEU A 160 9.35 -10.97 -0.16
C LEU A 160 10.04 -9.76 -0.84
N ALA A 161 10.42 -8.75 -0.06
CA ALA A 161 11.14 -7.58 -0.55
C ALA A 161 12.47 -7.97 -1.23
N ALA A 162 13.26 -8.83 -0.59
CA ALA A 162 14.53 -9.31 -1.10
C ALA A 162 14.35 -10.16 -2.38
N SER A 163 13.38 -11.08 -2.36
CA SER A 163 13.03 -11.94 -3.50
C SER A 163 12.56 -11.14 -4.71
N LEU A 164 11.68 -10.15 -4.52
CA LEU A 164 11.26 -9.27 -5.61
C LEU A 164 12.41 -8.43 -6.14
N SER A 165 13.24 -7.88 -5.26
CA SER A 165 14.38 -7.06 -5.67
C SER A 165 15.38 -7.83 -6.53
N SER A 166 15.71 -9.07 -6.15
CA SER A 166 16.61 -9.93 -6.91
C SER A 166 15.99 -10.35 -8.25
N ARG A 167 14.74 -10.85 -8.24
CA ARG A 167 14.05 -11.36 -9.43
C ARG A 167 13.78 -10.29 -10.48
N THR A 168 13.55 -9.04 -10.07
CA THR A 168 13.20 -7.93 -10.97
C THR A 168 14.38 -7.05 -11.37
N ARG A 169 15.59 -7.24 -10.81
CA ARG A 169 16.75 -6.36 -11.04
C ARG A 169 17.04 -6.10 -12.52
N ALA A 170 17.16 -7.17 -13.32
CA ALA A 170 17.44 -7.03 -14.76
C ALA A 170 16.31 -6.32 -15.52
N LEU A 171 15.05 -6.61 -15.17
CA LEU A 171 13.89 -5.95 -15.78
C LEU A 171 13.88 -4.45 -15.46
N ARG A 172 14.27 -4.06 -14.25
CA ARG A 172 14.32 -2.66 -13.82
C ARG A 172 15.42 -1.88 -14.54
N HIS A 173 16.60 -2.46 -14.71
CA HIS A 173 17.67 -1.84 -15.49
C HIS A 173 17.29 -1.68 -16.96
N LEU A 174 16.77 -2.74 -17.59
CA LEU A 174 16.35 -2.67 -18.97
C LEU A 174 15.16 -1.73 -19.16
N GLY A 175 14.20 -1.70 -18.23
CA GLY A 175 13.11 -0.74 -18.22
C GLY A 175 13.58 0.71 -18.10
N SER A 176 14.62 0.96 -17.29
CA SER A 176 15.27 2.28 -17.17
C SER A 176 15.99 2.68 -18.45
N PHE A 177 16.67 1.72 -19.09
CA PHE A 177 17.30 1.94 -20.38
C PHE A 177 16.27 2.27 -21.46
N ILE A 178 15.17 1.51 -21.55
CA ILE A 178 14.05 1.76 -22.45
C ILE A 178 13.48 3.17 -22.21
N PHE A 179 13.29 3.57 -20.95
CA PHE A 179 12.81 4.92 -20.61
C PHE A 179 13.72 6.02 -21.16
N VAL A 180 15.02 5.95 -20.88
CA VAL A 180 16.00 6.93 -21.38
C VAL A 180 16.03 6.93 -22.91
N TRP A 181 15.98 5.76 -23.54
CA TRP A 181 15.98 5.66 -24.98
C TRP A 181 14.75 6.32 -25.62
N THR A 182 13.55 6.03 -25.09
CA THR A 182 12.29 6.57 -25.61
C THR A 182 12.18 8.08 -25.42
N PHE A 183 12.44 8.58 -24.21
CA PHE A 183 12.15 9.98 -23.87
C PHE A 183 13.34 10.94 -24.06
N MET A 184 14.58 10.44 -24.12
CA MET A 184 15.76 11.28 -24.33
C MET A 184 16.38 11.05 -25.69
N VAL A 185 16.77 9.80 -26.01
CA VAL A 185 17.55 9.50 -27.23
C VAL A 185 16.73 9.74 -28.50
N ILE A 186 15.56 9.12 -28.60
CA ILE A 186 14.70 9.28 -29.79
C ILE A 186 14.28 10.74 -29.98
N VAL A 187 13.93 11.43 -28.90
CA VAL A 187 13.54 12.85 -28.95
C VAL A 187 14.68 13.74 -29.44
N ALA A 188 15.90 13.52 -28.93
CA ALA A 188 17.08 14.25 -29.38
C ALA A 188 17.41 13.97 -30.85
N LEU A 189 17.40 12.70 -31.27
CA LEU A 189 17.64 12.31 -32.66
C LEU A 189 16.60 12.90 -33.61
N TYR A 190 15.31 12.84 -33.25
CA TYR A 190 14.24 13.43 -34.06
C TYR A 190 14.40 14.95 -34.18
N ARG A 191 14.78 15.64 -33.08
CA ARG A 191 15.01 17.08 -33.10
C ARG A 191 16.22 17.49 -33.93
N TRP A 192 17.30 16.69 -33.94
CA TRP A 192 18.55 17.04 -34.63
C TRP A 192 18.59 16.59 -36.08
N LEU A 193 18.06 15.40 -36.38
CA LEU A 193 18.17 14.75 -37.69
C LEU A 193 16.83 14.73 -38.45
N GLY A 194 15.73 15.14 -37.83
CA GLY A 194 14.39 15.08 -38.42
C GLY A 194 13.91 13.64 -38.64
N GLU A 195 13.14 13.43 -39.70
CA GLU A 195 12.54 12.13 -40.09
C GLU A 195 13.51 11.27 -40.92
N GLY A 196 14.76 11.17 -40.47
CA GLY A 196 15.80 10.39 -41.14
C GLY A 196 15.78 8.89 -40.78
N VAL A 197 16.48 8.10 -41.60
CA VAL A 197 16.72 6.65 -41.38
C VAL A 197 17.33 6.35 -40.00
N ALA A 198 18.08 7.30 -39.42
CA ALA A 198 18.63 7.16 -38.07
C ALA A 198 17.55 7.03 -36.98
N VAL A 199 16.44 7.78 -37.09
CA VAL A 199 15.32 7.66 -36.14
C VAL A 199 14.62 6.31 -36.29
N LEU A 200 14.49 5.81 -37.53
CA LEU A 200 13.95 4.48 -37.79
C LEU A 200 14.83 3.38 -37.17
N TRP A 201 16.15 3.47 -37.31
CA TRP A 201 17.06 2.54 -36.63
C TRP A 201 16.95 2.62 -35.11
N ALA A 202 16.85 3.83 -34.55
CA ALA A 202 16.65 4.01 -33.11
C ALA A 202 15.32 3.41 -32.62
N ALA A 203 14.25 3.50 -33.42
CA ALA A 203 12.98 2.85 -33.14
C ALA A 203 13.05 1.32 -33.28
N GLY A 204 13.75 0.80 -34.29
CA GLY A 204 13.98 -0.64 -34.44
C GLY A 204 14.79 -1.21 -33.28
N ALA A 205 15.79 -0.49 -32.81
CA ALA A 205 16.55 -0.86 -31.63
C ALA A 205 15.66 -0.81 -30.36
N LEU A 206 14.78 0.19 -30.25
CA LEU A 206 13.76 0.26 -29.18
C LEU A 206 12.90 -0.99 -29.12
N LEU A 207 12.41 -1.46 -30.27
CA LEU A 207 11.64 -2.69 -30.36
C LEU A 207 12.46 -3.91 -29.90
N LEU A 208 13.74 -4.00 -30.27
CA LEU A 208 14.61 -5.10 -29.83
C LEU A 208 14.75 -5.15 -28.30
N TRP A 209 14.90 -4.01 -27.62
CA TRP A 209 14.95 -3.98 -26.15
C TRP A 209 13.60 -4.33 -25.52
N GLN A 210 12.48 -3.91 -26.12
CA GLN A 210 11.14 -4.31 -25.66
C GLN A 210 10.93 -5.83 -25.78
N LEU A 211 11.32 -6.44 -26.90
CA LEU A 211 11.28 -7.89 -27.08
C LEU A 211 12.16 -8.62 -26.07
N THR A 212 13.37 -8.10 -25.82
CA THR A 212 14.27 -8.64 -24.78
C THR A 212 13.61 -8.58 -23.40
N GLN A 213 13.00 -7.45 -23.04
CA GLN A 213 12.27 -7.25 -21.78
C GLN A 213 11.09 -8.22 -21.68
N ALA A 214 10.34 -8.41 -22.76
CA ALA A 214 9.21 -9.34 -22.84
C ALA A 214 9.66 -10.79 -22.61
N ILE A 215 10.73 -11.22 -23.26
CA ILE A 215 11.30 -12.58 -23.09
C ILE A 215 11.76 -12.78 -21.64
N LEU A 216 12.48 -11.81 -21.07
CA LEU A 216 12.92 -11.86 -19.67
C LEU A 216 11.72 -11.92 -18.70
N PHE A 217 10.67 -11.15 -18.97
CA PHE A 217 9.44 -11.15 -18.18
C PHE A 217 8.75 -12.51 -18.28
N TYR A 218 8.54 -13.04 -19.48
CA TYR A 218 7.85 -14.31 -19.72
C TYR A 218 8.55 -15.47 -19.02
N ARG A 219 9.88 -15.56 -19.15
CA ARG A 219 10.68 -16.60 -18.50
C ARG A 219 10.59 -16.54 -16.98
N ARG A 220 10.57 -15.32 -16.42
CA ARG A 220 10.51 -15.12 -14.97
C ARG A 220 9.11 -15.15 -14.40
N SER A 221 8.04 -14.99 -15.16
CA SER A 221 6.65 -14.87 -14.66
C SER A 221 5.91 -16.22 -14.55
N GLN A 222 6.65 -17.31 -14.33
CA GLN A 222 6.05 -18.60 -13.96
C GLN A 222 5.16 -18.41 -12.71
N GLY A 223 3.89 -18.82 -12.81
CA GLY A 223 2.87 -18.67 -11.76
C GLY A 223 1.96 -17.43 -11.89
N ILE A 224 2.23 -16.50 -12.81
CA ILE A 224 1.33 -15.36 -13.07
C ILE A 224 0.32 -15.76 -14.16
N PRO A 225 -1.00 -15.82 -13.89
CA PRO A 225 -1.95 -16.40 -14.85
C PRO A 225 -2.15 -15.52 -16.09
N TRP A 226 -2.00 -14.20 -15.97
CA TRP A 226 -2.09 -13.24 -17.09
C TRP A 226 -0.74 -12.94 -17.75
N ARG A 227 0.28 -13.80 -17.56
CA ARG A 227 1.64 -13.56 -18.08
C ARG A 227 1.70 -13.37 -19.59
N PHE A 228 0.90 -14.11 -20.36
CA PHE A 228 0.95 -14.07 -21.83
C PHE A 228 0.53 -12.70 -22.35
N TRP A 229 -0.64 -12.22 -21.94
CA TRP A 229 -1.17 -10.91 -22.33
C TRP A 229 -0.26 -9.76 -21.88
N LYS A 230 0.32 -9.84 -20.67
CA LYS A 230 1.29 -8.85 -20.22
C LYS A 230 2.60 -8.90 -21.00
N THR A 231 3.07 -10.08 -21.39
CA THR A 231 4.25 -10.23 -22.25
C THR A 231 4.03 -9.57 -23.60
N LEU A 232 2.87 -9.80 -24.22
CA LEU A 232 2.50 -9.16 -25.49
C LEU A 232 2.44 -7.63 -25.35
N ALA A 233 1.82 -7.14 -24.28
CA ALA A 233 1.77 -5.70 -24.01
C ALA A 233 3.19 -5.12 -23.80
N ILE A 234 4.07 -5.80 -23.07
CA ILE A 234 5.48 -5.41 -22.87
C ILE A 234 6.25 -5.40 -24.19
N ALA A 235 5.96 -6.33 -25.10
CA ALA A 235 6.64 -6.42 -26.40
C ALA A 235 6.25 -5.30 -27.37
N LEU A 236 5.04 -4.75 -27.23
CA LEU A 236 4.46 -3.80 -28.20
C LEU A 236 4.37 -2.37 -27.66
N LEU A 237 4.32 -2.18 -26.35
CA LEU A 237 4.05 -0.90 -25.70
C LEU A 237 5.25 -0.47 -24.83
N PRO A 238 5.96 0.62 -25.19
CA PRO A 238 7.16 1.05 -24.47
C PRO A 238 6.90 1.33 -22.98
N GLN A 239 5.76 1.94 -22.64
CA GLN A 239 5.39 2.24 -21.26
C GLN A 239 5.20 0.97 -20.41
N GLN A 240 4.68 -0.12 -21.00
CA GLN A 240 4.54 -1.40 -20.30
C GLN A 240 5.91 -2.06 -20.12
N ALA A 241 6.81 -1.94 -21.11
CA ALA A 241 8.16 -2.46 -21.02
C ALA A 241 9.00 -1.77 -19.92
N MET A 242 8.89 -0.44 -19.81
CA MET A 242 9.54 0.35 -18.76
C MET A 242 9.11 -0.09 -17.35
N ARG A 243 7.86 -0.53 -17.21
CA ARG A 243 7.20 -0.86 -15.95
C ARG A 243 7.02 -2.37 -15.75
N ALA A 244 7.66 -3.21 -16.56
CA ALA A 244 7.46 -4.66 -16.55
C ALA A 244 7.73 -5.32 -15.18
N ALA A 245 8.68 -4.76 -14.42
CA ALA A 245 9.02 -5.22 -13.07
C ALA A 245 7.86 -5.11 -12.08
N ASP A 246 6.98 -4.11 -12.24
CA ASP A 246 5.90 -3.84 -11.31
C ASP A 246 4.85 -4.95 -11.28
N HIS A 247 4.64 -5.65 -12.40
CA HIS A 247 3.68 -6.75 -12.48
C HIS A 247 4.05 -7.90 -11.53
N PHE A 248 5.32 -8.02 -11.12
CA PHE A 248 5.73 -8.99 -10.08
C PHE A 248 5.29 -8.54 -8.69
N ALA A 249 5.37 -7.26 -8.38
CA ALA A 249 4.88 -6.73 -7.10
C ALA A 249 3.36 -6.90 -7.00
N ASP A 250 2.62 -6.61 -8.09
CA ASP A 250 1.17 -6.80 -8.16
C ASP A 250 0.76 -8.28 -7.96
N ALA A 251 1.55 -9.22 -8.50
CA ALA A 251 1.26 -10.64 -8.39
C ALA A 251 1.67 -11.24 -7.04
N ALA A 252 2.65 -10.64 -6.35
CA ALA A 252 3.20 -11.19 -5.11
C ALA A 252 2.41 -10.83 -3.85
N VAL A 253 1.31 -10.07 -3.96
CA VAL A 253 0.48 -9.66 -2.82
C VAL A 253 -0.43 -10.81 -2.37
N SER A 254 0.17 -11.86 -1.81
CA SER A 254 -0.55 -13.06 -1.35
C SER A 254 -1.00 -12.95 0.10
N LEU A 255 -0.23 -12.31 0.99
CA LEU A 255 -0.56 -12.22 2.41
C LEU A 255 -0.54 -10.77 2.91
N PRO A 256 -1.57 -10.33 3.66
CA PRO A 256 -1.59 -9.01 4.26
C PRO A 256 -0.60 -8.94 5.42
N SER A 257 0.47 -8.15 5.27
CA SER A 257 1.31 -7.75 6.38
C SER A 257 0.85 -6.41 6.94
N HIS A 258 0.92 -6.28 8.27
CA HIS A 258 0.64 -5.03 8.94
C HIS A 258 1.73 -4.00 8.58
N PRO A 259 1.41 -2.70 8.44
CA PRO A 259 2.38 -1.67 8.07
C PRO A 259 3.56 -1.49 9.04
N LEU A 260 3.46 -2.05 10.25
CA LEU A 260 4.57 -2.06 11.22
C LEU A 260 5.54 -3.24 11.06
N ALA A 261 5.13 -4.33 10.39
CA ALA A 261 6.00 -5.48 10.15
C ALA A 261 7.35 -5.14 9.46
N PRO A 262 7.42 -4.24 8.45
CA PRO A 262 8.65 -4.00 7.69
C PRO A 262 9.61 -3.01 8.39
N ARG A 263 9.82 -3.12 9.70
CA ARG A 263 10.73 -2.23 10.47
C ARG A 263 12.13 -2.15 9.85
N ALA A 264 12.72 -3.31 9.55
CA ALA A 264 14.05 -3.41 8.97
C ALA A 264 14.17 -2.72 7.60
N LEU A 265 13.06 -2.58 6.85
CA LEU A 265 13.05 -1.88 5.57
C LEU A 265 12.95 -0.37 5.77
N LEU A 266 12.05 0.09 6.64
CA LEU A 266 11.75 1.52 6.85
C LEU A 266 12.85 2.27 7.60
N GLY A 267 13.62 1.58 8.44
CA GLY A 267 14.54 2.19 9.40
C GLY A 267 13.80 2.74 10.62
N ASP A 268 14.53 2.86 11.73
CA ASP A 268 13.92 3.11 13.05
C ASP A 268 13.15 4.43 13.13
N ALA A 269 13.67 5.52 12.59
CA ALA A 269 13.01 6.83 12.70
C ALA A 269 11.64 6.85 11.98
N ALA A 270 11.59 6.37 10.74
CA ALA A 270 10.35 6.31 9.96
C ALA A 270 9.36 5.30 10.55
N TRP A 271 9.87 4.15 11.03
CA TRP A 271 9.06 3.14 11.68
C TRP A 271 8.45 3.64 13.00
N ARG A 272 9.21 4.34 13.86
CA ARG A 272 8.71 4.91 15.12
C ARG A 272 7.59 5.92 14.90
N LEU A 273 7.68 6.75 13.86
CA LEU A 273 6.59 7.67 13.47
C LEU A 273 5.33 6.91 13.05
N LEU A 274 5.50 5.80 12.33
CA LEU A 274 4.40 4.94 11.91
C LEU A 274 3.77 4.21 13.11
N ALA A 275 4.59 3.67 14.00
CA ALA A 275 4.21 3.01 15.25
C ALA A 275 3.38 3.96 16.13
N LYS A 276 3.87 5.18 16.37
CA LYS A 276 3.15 6.23 17.09
C LYS A 276 1.75 6.44 16.52
N ARG A 277 1.63 6.51 15.19
CA ARG A 277 0.34 6.73 14.53
C ARG A 277 -0.62 5.55 14.72
N TYR A 278 -0.18 4.32 14.46
CA TYR A 278 -1.05 3.14 14.59
C TYR A 278 -1.42 2.85 16.04
N TRP A 279 -0.49 3.03 16.98
CA TRP A 279 -0.78 2.97 18.41
C TRP A 279 -1.89 3.94 18.80
N LYS A 280 -1.73 5.21 18.48
CA LYS A 280 -2.70 6.25 18.85
C LYS A 280 -4.06 6.04 18.20
N GLN A 281 -4.08 5.59 16.95
CA GLN A 281 -5.31 5.20 16.26
C GLN A 281 -6.00 4.01 16.91
N ALA A 282 -5.26 3.00 17.40
CA ALA A 282 -5.85 1.86 18.09
C ALA A 282 -6.32 2.20 19.51
N ARG A 283 -5.56 3.02 20.24
CA ARG A 283 -5.79 3.31 21.66
C ARG A 283 -6.86 4.37 21.90
N TYR A 284 -6.85 5.45 21.12
CA TYR A 284 -7.65 6.66 21.40
C TYR A 284 -8.85 6.83 20.48
N ARG A 285 -8.97 6.04 19.41
CA ARG A 285 -10.15 6.08 18.55
C ARG A 285 -11.31 5.36 19.24
N SER A 286 -12.48 5.98 19.20
CA SER A 286 -13.71 5.36 19.66
C SER A 286 -14.05 4.16 18.77
N GLY A 287 -13.85 2.95 19.28
CA GLY A 287 -14.19 1.69 18.62
C GLY A 287 -14.39 0.60 19.67
N SER A 288 -15.29 -0.35 19.41
CA SER A 288 -15.58 -1.44 20.33
C SER A 288 -14.38 -2.36 20.53
N THR A 289 -13.42 -2.35 19.59
CA THR A 289 -12.24 -3.20 19.61
C THR A 289 -10.93 -2.48 19.99
N ALA A 290 -11.01 -1.23 20.46
CA ALA A 290 -9.83 -0.42 20.79
C ALA A 290 -8.92 -1.09 21.84
N VAL A 291 -9.51 -1.76 22.84
CA VAL A 291 -8.77 -2.51 23.88
C VAL A 291 -8.02 -3.68 23.26
N LEU A 292 -8.68 -4.47 22.41
CA LEU A 292 -8.08 -5.64 21.76
C LEU A 292 -6.92 -5.24 20.84
N GLN A 293 -7.11 -4.21 20.01
CA GLN A 293 -6.08 -3.70 19.11
C GLN A 293 -4.90 -3.07 19.86
N SER A 294 -5.18 -2.29 20.91
CA SER A 294 -4.10 -1.67 21.70
C SER A 294 -3.27 -2.73 22.42
N ARG A 295 -3.88 -3.75 23.05
CA ARG A 295 -3.15 -4.83 23.72
C ARG A 295 -2.13 -5.51 22.81
N ILE A 296 -2.53 -5.90 21.60
CA ILE A 296 -1.60 -6.58 20.68
C ILE A 296 -0.50 -5.66 20.15
N LEU A 297 -0.79 -4.37 19.96
CA LEU A 297 0.22 -3.40 19.56
C LEU A 297 1.18 -3.10 20.70
N GLU A 298 0.70 -3.02 21.95
CA GLU A 298 1.54 -2.86 23.15
C GLU A 298 2.52 -4.02 23.27
N ASP A 299 2.03 -5.27 23.25
CA ASP A 299 2.86 -6.48 23.29
C ASP A 299 3.91 -6.49 22.17
N TYR A 300 3.54 -6.06 20.97
CA TYR A 300 4.46 -5.98 19.84
C TYR A 300 5.51 -4.87 20.01
N LEU A 301 5.09 -3.67 20.40
CA LEU A 301 5.96 -2.51 20.54
C LEU A 301 6.96 -2.68 21.68
N GLU A 302 6.54 -3.31 22.79
CA GLU A 302 7.43 -3.68 23.88
C GLU A 302 8.50 -4.68 23.44
N LYS A 303 8.13 -5.73 22.70
CA LYS A 303 9.08 -6.70 22.12
C LYS A 303 10.08 -6.06 21.17
N GLU A 304 9.65 -5.03 20.46
CA GLU A 304 10.48 -4.23 19.56
C GLU A 304 11.31 -3.17 20.31
N GLY A 305 11.23 -3.09 21.64
CA GLY A 305 11.98 -2.14 22.46
C GLY A 305 11.54 -0.68 22.27
N TYR A 306 10.25 -0.47 22.02
CA TYR A 306 9.65 0.86 21.93
C TYR A 306 8.43 0.97 22.87
N PRO A 307 8.65 1.24 24.17
CA PRO A 307 7.59 1.16 25.17
C PRO A 307 6.50 2.21 24.93
N VAL A 308 5.26 1.85 25.26
CA VAL A 308 4.08 2.70 25.08
C VAL A 308 4.19 4.04 25.82
N SER A 309 4.89 4.06 26.96
CA SER A 309 5.14 5.28 27.73
C SER A 309 5.89 6.36 26.92
N GLU A 310 6.82 5.97 26.05
CA GLU A 310 7.51 6.90 25.14
C GLU A 310 6.62 7.37 23.99
N ILE A 311 5.67 6.54 23.57
CA ILE A 311 4.76 6.81 22.46
C ILE A 311 3.66 7.80 22.87
N ASP A 312 3.15 7.63 24.09
CA ASP A 312 2.07 8.42 24.68
C ASP A 312 2.54 9.71 25.37
N ALA A 313 3.85 9.98 25.34
CA ALA A 313 4.39 11.23 25.86
C ALA A 313 3.67 12.46 25.27
N PRO A 314 3.29 13.44 26.11
CA PRO A 314 2.65 14.66 25.65
C PRO A 314 3.60 15.44 24.72
N PRO A 315 3.07 16.20 23.74
CA PRO A 315 3.88 17.13 22.96
C PRO A 315 4.41 18.26 23.88
N ALA A 316 5.50 18.90 23.50
CA ALA A 316 5.98 20.08 24.23
C ALA A 316 4.93 21.21 24.15
N PRO A 317 4.52 21.82 25.28
CA PRO A 317 3.45 22.80 25.30
C PRO A 317 3.83 24.07 24.54
N GLN A 318 2.94 24.54 23.67
CA GLN A 318 3.02 25.84 23.00
C GLN A 318 2.46 26.93 23.91
N LEU A 319 2.89 28.18 23.70
CA LEU A 319 2.47 29.31 24.53
C LEU A 319 0.93 29.45 24.51
N GLY A 320 0.32 29.38 25.69
CA GLY A 320 -1.13 29.50 25.86
C GLY A 320 -1.93 28.21 25.64
N SER A 321 -1.29 27.09 25.29
CA SER A 321 -1.95 25.79 25.23
C SER A 321 -2.09 25.18 26.62
N VAL A 322 -3.30 24.73 26.96
CA VAL A 322 -3.64 24.14 28.28
C VAL A 322 -3.98 22.65 28.18
N SER A 323 -4.30 22.17 26.98
CA SER A 323 -4.63 20.77 26.73
C SER A 323 -4.15 20.32 25.35
N TYR A 324 -4.10 19.01 25.14
CA TYR A 324 -3.73 18.39 23.86
C TYR A 324 -4.61 17.17 23.55
N CYS A 325 -4.74 16.85 22.27
CA CYS A 325 -5.39 15.61 21.85
C CYS A 325 -4.39 14.44 21.90
N PRO A 326 -4.66 13.35 22.63
CA PRO A 326 -3.73 12.22 22.70
C PRO A 326 -3.56 11.49 21.35
N SER A 327 -4.53 11.59 20.45
CA SER A 327 -4.51 10.96 19.12
C SER A 327 -3.67 11.74 18.10
N CYS A 328 -4.02 12.99 17.78
CA CYS A 328 -3.31 13.80 16.77
C CYS A 328 -2.21 14.69 17.34
N GLN A 329 -2.10 14.83 18.67
CA GLN A 329 -1.18 15.75 19.37
C GLN A 329 -1.38 17.24 19.05
N ALA A 330 -2.51 17.62 18.43
CA ALA A 330 -2.89 19.02 18.33
C ALA A 330 -3.12 19.61 19.74
N GLN A 331 -2.71 20.86 19.93
CA GLN A 331 -2.79 21.56 21.21
C GLN A 331 -3.90 22.60 21.16
N PHE A 332 -4.57 22.79 22.30
CA PHE A 332 -5.75 23.62 22.42
C PHE A 332 -5.61 24.64 23.55
N GLN A 333 -6.18 25.81 23.35
CA GLN A 333 -6.38 26.82 24.39
C GLN A 333 -7.60 26.44 25.26
N ALA A 334 -7.81 27.18 26.35
CA ALA A 334 -8.91 26.92 27.28
C ALA A 334 -10.29 26.95 26.58
N GLY A 335 -11.19 26.06 27.02
CA GLY A 335 -12.58 26.01 26.56
C GLY A 335 -12.93 24.87 25.60
N ALA A 336 -11.94 24.20 25.00
CA ALA A 336 -12.19 22.95 24.25
C ALA A 336 -12.07 21.74 25.18
N ALA A 337 -13.05 20.83 25.11
CA ALA A 337 -13.01 19.53 25.81
C ALA A 337 -12.75 18.35 24.86
N LEU A 338 -13.12 18.47 23.57
CA LEU A 338 -13.06 17.39 22.58
C LEU A 338 -12.31 17.84 21.31
N CYS A 339 -11.52 16.94 20.73
CA CYS A 339 -10.87 17.13 19.44
C CYS A 339 -11.83 16.79 18.29
N LYS A 340 -12.29 17.80 17.56
CA LYS A 340 -13.18 17.60 16.39
C LYS A 340 -12.50 16.85 15.25
N ASP A 341 -11.20 17.06 15.04
CA ASP A 341 -10.44 16.43 13.96
C ASP A 341 -10.28 14.91 14.14
N CYS A 342 -10.33 14.44 15.39
CA CYS A 342 -10.21 13.02 15.75
C CYS A 342 -11.56 12.37 16.09
N GLY A 343 -12.69 12.98 15.70
CA GLY A 343 -14.01 12.39 15.94
C GLY A 343 -14.48 12.50 17.40
N GLY A 344 -14.05 13.55 18.12
CA GLY A 344 -14.53 13.81 19.48
C GLY A 344 -13.68 13.17 20.59
N VAL A 345 -12.40 12.91 20.35
CA VAL A 345 -11.49 12.41 21.40
C VAL A 345 -11.34 13.45 22.52
N GLU A 346 -11.49 13.02 23.78
CA GLU A 346 -11.29 13.87 24.95
C GLU A 346 -9.87 14.42 25.03
N LEU A 347 -9.77 15.73 25.30
CA LEU A 347 -8.49 16.42 25.45
C LEU A 347 -7.90 16.16 26.82
N ARG A 348 -6.58 15.95 26.87
CA ARG A 348 -5.83 15.78 28.12
C ARG A 348 -5.15 17.09 28.51
N PRO A 349 -5.11 17.45 29.81
CA PRO A 349 -4.28 18.56 30.27
C PRO A 349 -2.79 18.24 30.09
N PHE A 350 -1.96 19.28 30.01
CA PHE A 350 -0.50 19.14 29.99
C PHE A 350 0.09 18.73 31.34
#